data_AF-A0A920BKC6-F1
#
_entry.id   AF-A0A920BKC6-F1
#
_cell.length_a   1.000
_cell.length_b   1.000
_cell.length_c   1.000
_cell.angle_alpha   90.00
_cell.angle_beta   90.00
_cell.angle_gamma   90.00
#
_symmetry.space_group_name_H-M   'P 1'
#
loop_
_entity.id
_entity.type
_entity.pdbx_description
1 polymer ?
#
loop_
_entity_poly.entity_id
_entity_poly.type
_entity_poly.pdbx_seq_one_letter_code
_entity_poly.pdbx_strand_id
1 'polypeptide(L)'
;MADAALRPFRNETIKSKFVSNIDPADIDSKLHLLDPETTMFIINSKSFTTAETITNAEAAIHWLKSSLGTEKDLLRQHVVAVTANPSAA
;
A
#
# COMPACT_ATOMS: atom_id res chain seq x y z
N MET A 1 0.82 10.12 -12.20
CA MET A 1 0.57 11.12 -13.26
C MET A 1 -0.78 11.82 -13.07
N ALA A 2 -1.91 11.12 -13.16
CA ALA A 2 -3.25 11.72 -12.95
C ALA A 2 -3.40 12.43 -11.59
N ASP A 3 -2.99 11.78 -10.51
CA ASP A 3 -2.97 12.36 -9.16
C ASP A 3 -2.23 13.71 -9.10
N ALA A 4 -1.06 13.82 -9.75
CA ALA A 4 -0.28 15.05 -9.80
C ALA A 4 -0.92 16.14 -10.67
N ALA A 5 -1.47 15.76 -11.82
CA ALA A 5 -2.13 16.69 -12.75
C ALA A 5 -3.43 17.27 -12.15
N LEU A 6 -4.17 16.48 -11.37
CA LEU A 6 -5.43 16.85 -10.75
C LEU A 6 -5.27 17.36 -9.31
N ARG A 7 -4.06 17.80 -8.92
CA ARG A 7 -3.78 18.33 -7.57
C ARG A 7 -4.80 19.37 -7.08
N PRO A 8 -5.29 20.32 -7.91
CA PRO A 8 -6.29 21.30 -7.46
C PRO A 8 -7.63 20.70 -7.03
N PHE A 9 -7.92 19.45 -7.41
CA PHE A 9 -9.17 18.75 -7.11
C PHE A 9 -9.03 17.69 -6.01
N ARG A 10 -7.85 17.59 -5.38
CA ARG A 10 -7.62 16.60 -4.33
C ARG A 10 -8.45 16.92 -3.11
N ASN A 11 -8.91 15.86 -2.45
CA ASN A 11 -9.39 15.95 -1.09
C ASN A 11 -8.22 16.35 -0.16
N GLU A 12 -8.46 17.26 0.78
CA GLU A 12 -7.41 17.79 1.67
C GLU A 12 -7.04 16.83 2.81
N THR A 13 -7.93 15.91 3.18
CA THR A 13 -7.75 14.97 4.31
C THR A 13 -7.14 13.64 3.87
N ILE A 14 -7.44 13.17 2.66
CA ILE A 14 -6.92 11.90 2.13
C ILE A 14 -5.66 12.17 1.30
N LYS A 15 -4.53 11.65 1.76
CA LYS A 15 -3.22 11.79 1.09
C LYS A 15 -2.83 10.49 0.40
N SER A 16 -2.47 10.58 -0.88
CA SER A 16 -1.95 9.44 -1.64
C SER A 16 -0.42 9.46 -1.71
N LYS A 17 0.20 8.31 -1.49
CA LYS A 17 1.63 8.05 -1.70
C LYS A 17 1.77 6.83 -2.62
N PHE A 18 2.81 6.80 -3.45
CA PHE A 18 3.02 5.73 -4.44
C PHE A 18 4.36 5.06 -4.19
N VAL A 19 4.37 3.73 -4.12
CA VAL A 19 5.57 2.89 -4.05
C VAL A 19 5.59 2.03 -5.31
N SER A 20 6.72 2.01 -6.00
CA SER A 20 6.89 1.20 -7.21
C SER A 20 8.29 0.67 -7.40
N ASN A 21 9.28 1.24 -6.72
CA ASN A 21 10.65 0.75 -6.78
C ASN A 21 10.80 -0.47 -5.86
N ILE A 22 11.64 -1.43 -6.24
CA ILE A 22 11.96 -2.60 -5.40
C ILE A 22 12.98 -2.30 -4.31
N ASP A 23 13.72 -1.20 -4.44
CA ASP A 23 14.63 -0.72 -3.40
C ASP A 23 13.86 -0.45 -2.09
N PRO A 24 14.19 -1.14 -0.98
CA PRO A 24 13.51 -0.97 0.30
C PRO A 24 13.48 0.48 0.80
N ALA A 25 14.48 1.29 0.44
CA ALA A 25 14.53 2.70 0.82
C ALA A 25 13.30 3.49 0.31
N ASP A 26 12.71 3.08 -0.83
CA ASP A 26 11.53 3.72 -1.41
C ASP A 26 10.29 3.53 -0.52
N ILE A 27 10.05 2.31 -0.03
CA ILE A 27 8.90 2.03 0.82
C ILE A 27 9.14 2.52 2.25
N ASP A 28 10.32 2.28 2.82
CA ASP A 28 10.66 2.62 4.20
C ASP A 28 10.51 4.13 4.44
N SER A 29 11.10 4.95 3.56
CA SER A 29 11.02 6.41 3.66
C SER A 29 9.58 6.94 3.64
N LYS A 30 8.64 6.23 3.00
CA LYS A 30 7.22 6.59 2.99
C LYS A 30 6.50 6.11 4.24
N LEU A 31 6.76 4.87 4.68
CA LEU A 31 6.17 4.29 5.90
C LEU A 31 6.54 5.10 7.15
N HIS A 32 7.76 5.63 7.22
CA HIS A 32 8.19 6.52 8.33
C HIS A 32 7.34 7.79 8.50
N LEU A 33 6.55 8.17 7.50
CA LEU A 33 5.71 9.36 7.50
C LEU A 33 4.22 9.05 7.69
N LEU A 34 3.88 7.79 7.96
CA LEU A 34 2.51 7.30 7.99
C LEU A 34 2.14 6.80 9.39
N ASP A 35 0.87 7.02 9.74
CA ASP A 35 0.25 6.44 10.91
C ASP A 35 -0.48 5.15 10.49
N PRO A 36 -0.12 3.98 11.06
CA PRO A 36 -0.71 2.71 10.68
C PRO A 36 -2.23 2.66 10.92
N GLU A 37 -2.77 3.33 11.94
CA GLU A 37 -4.21 3.33 12.24
C GLU A 37 -5.04 4.06 11.17
N THR A 38 -4.41 4.95 10.40
CA THR A 38 -5.09 5.81 9.41
C THR A 38 -4.61 5.57 7.98
N THR A 39 -3.84 4.50 7.74
CA THR A 39 -3.25 4.19 6.43
C THR A 39 -3.92 2.99 5.77
N MET A 40 -4.37 3.15 4.51
CA MET A 40 -4.84 2.06 3.66
C MET A 40 -3.87 1.78 2.51
N PHE A 41 -3.52 0.51 2.30
CA PHE A 41 -2.69 0.05 1.20
C PHE A 41 -3.54 -0.48 0.05
N ILE A 42 -3.21 -0.05 -1.16
CA ILE A 42 -3.81 -0.54 -2.41
C ILE A 42 -2.72 -1.27 -3.19
N ILE A 43 -2.79 -2.60 -3.22
CA ILE A 43 -1.84 -3.44 -3.94
C ILE A 43 -2.33 -3.60 -5.38
N ASN A 44 -1.66 -2.94 -6.32
CA ASN A 44 -2.07 -2.92 -7.72
C ASN A 44 -1.11 -3.75 -8.61
N SER A 45 -1.52 -4.97 -8.95
CA SER A 45 -0.80 -5.83 -9.89
C SER A 45 -1.79 -6.70 -10.66
N LYS A 46 -1.74 -6.63 -11.99
CA LYS A 46 -2.64 -7.39 -12.86
C LYS A 46 -2.56 -8.90 -12.62
N SER A 47 -1.35 -9.45 -12.52
CA SER A 47 -1.12 -10.89 -12.32
C SER A 47 -1.02 -11.28 -10.85
N PHE A 48 -0.79 -10.30 -9.97
CA PHE A 48 -0.45 -10.50 -8.56
C PHE A 48 0.81 -11.34 -8.34
N THR A 49 1.74 -11.28 -9.30
CA THR A 49 3.01 -12.02 -9.26
C THR A 49 4.22 -11.14 -9.56
N THR A 50 4.00 -9.83 -9.81
CA THR A 50 5.07 -8.88 -10.06
C THR A 50 5.97 -8.78 -8.83
N ALA A 51 7.23 -9.20 -8.96
CA ALA A 51 8.16 -9.34 -7.83
C ALA A 51 8.27 -8.05 -7.03
N GLU A 52 8.49 -6.92 -7.71
CA GLU A 52 8.60 -5.60 -7.09
C GLU A 52 7.33 -5.22 -6.30
N THR A 53 6.15 -5.57 -6.82
CA THR A 53 4.87 -5.25 -6.13
C THR A 53 4.64 -6.17 -4.93
N ILE A 54 4.93 -7.47 -5.05
CA ILE A 54 4.75 -8.43 -3.96
C ILE A 54 5.75 -8.17 -2.84
N THR A 55 7.01 -7.91 -3.14
CA THR A 55 8.02 -7.54 -2.14
C THR A 55 7.59 -6.29 -1.35
N ASN A 56 7.09 -5.25 -2.04
CA ASN A 56 6.58 -4.06 -1.37
C ASN A 56 5.30 -4.32 -0.55
N ALA A 57 4.41 -5.18 -1.04
CA ALA A 57 3.20 -5.56 -0.32
C ALA A 57 3.52 -6.31 0.98
N GLU A 58 4.49 -7.24 0.93
CA GLU A 58 4.96 -7.97 2.10
C GLU A 58 5.57 -7.03 3.15
N ALA A 59 6.40 -6.08 2.72
CA ALA A 59 6.97 -5.06 3.60
C ALA A 59 5.89 -4.18 4.27
N ALA A 60 4.90 -3.72 3.49
CA ALA A 60 3.77 -2.94 4.02
C ALA A 60 2.92 -3.74 5.03
N ILE A 61 2.60 -4.99 4.71
CA ILE A 61 1.83 -5.88 5.59
C ILE A 61 2.61 -6.19 6.87
N HIS A 62 3.92 -6.42 6.76
CA HIS A 62 4.78 -6.62 7.91
C HIS A 62 4.78 -5.38 8.80
N TRP A 63 4.95 -4.19 8.23
CA TRP A 63 4.92 -2.91 8.96
C TRP A 63 3.59 -2.69 9.69
N LEU A 64 2.46 -2.96 9.03
CA LEU A 64 1.13 -2.90 9.65
C LEU A 64 1.02 -3.85 10.84
N LYS A 65 1.41 -5.12 10.66
CA LYS A 65 1.31 -6.13 11.71
C LYS A 65 2.24 -5.84 12.90
N SER A 66 3.43 -5.33 12.62
CA SER A 66 4.38 -4.94 13.65
C SER A 66 3.91 -3.72 14.45
N SER A 67 3.03 -2.89 13.87
CA SER A 67 2.51 -1.69 14.53
C SER A 67 1.18 -1.90 15.24
N LEU A 68 0.25 -2.66 14.64
CA LEU A 68 -1.14 -2.83 15.10
C LEU A 68 -1.46 -4.25 15.59
N GLY A 69 -0.50 -5.17 15.53
CA GLY A 69 -0.70 -6.57 15.91
C GLY A 69 -1.21 -7.45 14.77
N THR A 70 -1.76 -8.61 15.10
CA THR A 70 -2.12 -9.66 14.11
C THR A 70 -3.60 -10.03 14.16
N GLU A 71 -4.46 -9.08 14.52
CA GLU A 71 -5.89 -9.29 14.56
C GLU A 71 -6.46 -9.74 13.21
N LYS A 72 -7.48 -10.61 13.25
CA LYS A 72 -8.05 -11.24 12.05
C LYS A 72 -8.57 -10.23 11.03
N ASP A 73 -9.07 -9.09 11.49
CA ASP A 73 -9.71 -8.09 10.62
C ASP A 73 -8.76 -6.98 10.18
N LEU A 74 -7.51 -6.93 10.68
CA LEU A 74 -6.54 -5.90 10.35
C LEU A 74 -6.35 -5.74 8.83
N LEU A 75 -6.11 -6.86 8.13
CA LEU A 75 -5.90 -6.82 6.68
C LEU A 75 -7.18 -6.42 5.93
N ARG A 76 -8.36 -6.76 6.46
CA ARG A 76 -9.65 -6.38 5.85
C ARG A 76 -9.91 -4.88 5.96
N GLN A 77 -9.38 -4.23 6.99
CA GLN A 77 -9.53 -2.80 7.22
C GLN A 77 -8.49 -1.97 6.45
N HIS A 78 -7.28 -2.49 6.27
CA HIS A 78 -6.15 -1.70 5.77
C HIS A 78 -5.62 -2.11 4.40
N VAL A 79 -6.05 -3.22 3.81
CA VAL A 79 -5.47 -3.72 2.55
C VAL A 79 -6.53 -4.06 1.52
N VAL A 80 -6.37 -3.52 0.31
CA VAL A 80 -7.20 -3.84 -0.86
C VAL A 80 -6.29 -4.23 -2.03
N ALA A 81 -6.70 -5.25 -2.78
CA ALA A 81 -6.02 -5.67 -4.01
C ALA A 81 -6.78 -5.22 -5.26
N VAL A 82 -6.05 -4.75 -6.27
CA VAL A 82 -6.55 -4.47 -7.62
C VAL A 82 -5.81 -5.42 -8.57
N THR A 83 -6.51 -6.45 -9.03
CA THR A 83 -5.92 -7.56 -9.79
C THR A 83 -6.92 -8.16 -10.78
N ALA A 84 -6.40 -8.77 -11.85
CA ALA A 84 -7.17 -9.64 -12.74
C ALA A 84 -7.05 -11.13 -12.36
N ASN A 85 -6.30 -11.44 -11.30
CA ASN A 85 -6.05 -12.77 -10.78
C ASN A 85 -6.44 -12.87 -9.29
N PRO A 86 -7.75 -12.90 -8.96
CA PRO A 86 -8.21 -12.92 -7.57
C PRO A 86 -7.75 -14.13 -6.77
N SER A 87 -7.51 -15.26 -7.42
CA SER A 87 -7.05 -16.48 -6.73
C SER A 87 -5.60 -16.40 -6.24
N ALA A 88 -4.80 -15.49 -6.79
CA ALA A 88 -3.43 -15.26 -6.36
C ALA A 88 -3.29 -14.14 -5.31
N ALA A 89 -4.34 -13.34 -5.12
CA ALA A 89 -4.40 -12.24 -4.16
C ALA A 89 -4.97 -12.69 -2.82
#